data_AF-A0A1C7FGR4-F1
#
_entry.id   AF-A0A1C7FGR4-F1
#
_cell.length_a   1.000
_cell.length_b   1.000
_cell.length_c   1.000
_cell.angle_alpha   90.00
_cell.angle_beta   90.00
_cell.angle_gamma   90.00
#
_symmetry.space_group_name_H-M   'P 1'
#
loop_
_entity.id
_entity.type
_entity.pdbx_description
1 polymer ?
#
loop_
_entity_poly.entity_id
_entity_poly.type
_entity_poly.pdbx_seq_one_letter_code
_entity_poly.pdbx_strand_id
1 'polypeptide(L)'
;MRCFNHHEVDAVCSCKSCLIFLCPECAIKIEYGYVCSESCRENIEAIEQHHQIVLQEHKNIDRANEIVMRAMLARKKNYSHFIGFYILMALVTLASGIDRADYSYSVTFIAIFVILICYCAVRIRSLNVNMDELLDDAKNRKSVGE
;
A
#
# COMPACT_ATOMS: atom_id res chain seq x y z
N MET A 1 36.13 24.27 -8.32
CA MET A 1 35.55 24.14 -9.68
C MET A 1 35.14 25.52 -10.13
N ARG A 2 35.33 25.88 -11.40
CA ARG A 2 35.09 27.25 -11.92
C ARG A 2 33.65 27.42 -12.42
N CYS A 3 33.16 28.66 -12.47
CA CYS A 3 31.88 28.97 -13.08
C CYS A 3 31.94 28.74 -14.60
N PHE A 4 30.87 28.17 -15.16
CA PHE A 4 30.75 27.90 -16.60
C PHE A 4 30.82 29.16 -17.47
N ASN A 5 30.25 30.27 -16.99
CA ASN A 5 30.27 31.56 -17.70
C ASN A 5 31.47 32.44 -17.33
N HIS A 6 31.99 32.28 -16.11
CA HIS A 6 33.09 33.09 -15.58
C HIS A 6 34.23 32.19 -15.11
N HIS A 7 35.10 31.79 -16.04
CA HIS A 7 36.20 30.85 -15.79
C HIS A 7 37.22 31.35 -14.75
N GLU A 8 37.28 32.66 -14.54
CA GLU A 8 38.16 33.32 -13.57
C GLU A 8 37.66 33.17 -12.11
N VAL A 9 36.37 32.84 -11.93
CA VAL A 9 35.68 32.88 -10.64
C VAL A 9 35.30 31.46 -10.20
N ASP A 10 35.40 31.19 -8.90
CA ASP A 10 34.96 29.93 -8.33
C ASP A 10 33.44 29.81 -8.32
N ALA A 11 32.96 28.60 -8.63
CA ALA A 11 31.55 28.28 -8.53
C ALA A 11 31.14 27.97 -7.09
N VAL A 12 29.91 28.34 -6.75
CA VAL A 12 29.32 28.15 -5.41
C VAL A 12 28.13 27.18 -5.42
N CYS A 13 27.55 26.91 -6.59
CA CYS A 13 26.44 25.99 -6.75
C CYS A 13 26.44 25.32 -8.13
N SER A 14 25.55 24.35 -8.32
CA SER A 14 25.27 23.73 -9.62
C SER A 14 23.83 24.01 -10.04
N CYS A 15 23.61 24.16 -11.35
CA CYS A 15 22.26 24.26 -11.91
C CYS A 15 21.51 22.93 -11.74
N LYS A 16 20.33 22.95 -11.15
CA LYS A 16 19.50 21.75 -10.95
C LYS A 16 19.02 21.10 -12.26
N SER A 17 18.94 21.88 -13.34
CA SER A 17 18.48 21.40 -14.66
C SER A 17 19.62 20.82 -15.51
N CYS A 18 20.71 21.56 -15.68
CA CYS A 18 21.80 21.20 -16.59
C CYS A 18 23.08 20.71 -15.88
N LEU A 19 23.11 20.72 -14.54
CA LEU A 19 24.23 20.29 -13.70
C LEU A 19 25.55 21.05 -13.90
N ILE A 20 25.53 22.22 -14.57
CA ILE A 20 26.69 23.10 -14.72
C ILE A 20 26.97 23.91 -13.45
N PHE A 21 28.23 24.28 -13.22
CA PHE A 21 28.65 25.04 -12.04
C PHE A 21 28.53 26.56 -12.24
N LEU A 22 28.03 27.27 -11.23
CA LEU A 22 27.69 28.70 -11.29
C LEU A 22 28.34 29.50 -10.16
N CYS A 23 28.81 30.70 -10.45
CA CYS A 23 29.18 31.71 -9.46
C CYS A 23 27.91 32.43 -8.92
N PRO A 24 28.02 33.23 -7.84
CA PRO A 24 26.88 33.93 -7.24
C PRO A 24 26.12 34.84 -8.23
N GLU A 25 26.81 35.41 -9.21
CA GLU A 25 26.21 36.32 -10.20
C GLU A 25 25.40 35.58 -11.27
N CYS A 26 25.82 34.36 -11.65
CA CYS A 26 25.12 33.55 -12.65
C CYS A 26 24.03 32.66 -12.04
N ALA A 27 23.94 32.58 -10.72
CA ALA A 27 23.01 31.70 -10.02
C ALA A 27 21.65 32.39 -9.83
N ILE A 28 20.62 31.89 -10.49
CA ILE A 28 19.23 32.29 -10.27
C ILE A 28 18.67 31.39 -9.16
N LYS A 29 18.24 31.98 -8.06
CA LYS A 29 17.64 31.25 -6.94
C LYS A 29 16.21 30.82 -7.28
N ILE A 30 15.89 29.56 -6.99
CA ILE A 30 14.53 28.99 -7.05
C ILE A 30 14.15 28.43 -5.68
N GLU A 31 12.91 27.97 -5.50
CA GLU A 31 12.41 27.44 -4.22
C GLU A 31 13.31 26.33 -3.66
N TYR A 32 13.70 25.37 -4.50
CA TYR A 32 14.50 24.21 -4.13
C TYR A 32 15.85 24.14 -4.88
N GLY A 33 16.61 25.24 -4.91
CA GLY A 33 17.99 25.25 -5.43
C GLY A 33 18.35 26.47 -6.30
N TYR A 34 19.18 26.23 -7.31
CA TYR A 34 19.68 27.26 -8.23
C TYR A 34 19.62 26.78 -9.69
N VAL A 35 19.43 27.73 -10.61
CA VAL A 35 19.44 27.49 -12.06
C VAL A 35 20.30 28.52 -12.79
N CYS A 36 20.76 28.18 -14.01
CA CYS A 36 21.65 29.02 -14.80
C CYS A 36 20.93 30.00 -15.73
N SER A 37 19.63 29.80 -15.97
CA SER A 37 18.84 30.58 -16.92
C SER A 37 17.35 30.46 -16.63
N GLU A 38 16.59 31.35 -17.25
CA GLU A 38 15.13 31.39 -17.17
C GLU A 38 14.49 30.12 -17.77
N SER A 39 15.01 29.61 -18.90
CA SER A 39 14.51 28.35 -19.47
C SER A 39 14.75 27.15 -18.55
N CYS A 40 15.86 27.14 -17.81
CA CYS A 40 16.11 26.13 -16.80
C CYS A 40 15.18 26.26 -15.58
N ARG A 41 14.72 27.46 -15.25
CA ARG A 41 13.68 27.68 -14.24
C ARG A 41 12.37 27.06 -14.69
N GLU A 42 11.89 27.41 -15.89
CA GLU A 42 10.65 26.88 -16.46
C GLU A 42 10.64 25.35 -16.52
N ASN A 43 11.76 24.74 -16.92
CA ASN A 43 11.90 23.27 -16.95
C ASN A 43 11.77 22.63 -15.56
N ILE A 44 12.42 23.21 -14.55
CA ILE A 44 12.34 22.69 -13.17
C ILE A 44 10.94 22.89 -12.61
N GLU A 45 10.32 24.04 -12.85
CA GLU A 45 8.95 24.32 -12.42
C GLU A 45 7.95 23.32 -13.04
N ALA A 46 8.10 22.98 -14.33
CA ALA A 46 7.27 21.97 -14.98
C ALA A 46 7.45 20.56 -14.35
N ILE A 47 8.68 20.17 -14.04
CA ILE A 47 8.97 18.90 -13.35
C ILE A 47 8.36 18.91 -11.95
N GLU A 48 8.49 20.01 -11.21
CA GLU A 48 7.94 20.17 -9.87
C GLU A 48 6.40 20.12 -9.89
N GLN A 49 5.75 20.72 -10.89
CA GLN A 49 4.30 20.59 -11.10
C GLN A 49 3.88 19.13 -11.32
N HIS A 50 4.59 18.39 -12.18
CA HIS A 50 4.32 16.97 -12.38
C HIS A 50 4.53 16.15 -11.11
N HIS A 51 5.58 16.46 -10.34
CA HIS A 51 5.84 15.80 -9.07
C HIS A 51 4.69 16.00 -8.08
N GLN A 52 4.14 17.21 -7.98
CA GLN A 52 2.99 17.50 -7.11
C GLN A 52 1.74 16.71 -7.51
N ILE A 53 1.47 16.56 -8.82
CA ILE A 53 0.35 15.75 -9.34
C ILE A 53 0.53 14.29 -8.90
N VAL A 54 1.72 13.73 -9.10
CA VAL A 54 2.03 12.34 -8.73
C VAL A 54 1.87 12.14 -7.22
N LEU A 55 2.39 13.05 -6.39
CA LEU A 55 2.21 12.99 -4.94
C LEU A 55 0.73 13.04 -4.52
N GLN A 56 -0.10 13.81 -5.22
CA GLN A 56 -1.54 13.87 -4.96
C GLN A 56 -2.24 12.56 -5.35
N GLU A 57 -1.87 11.97 -6.48
CA GLU A 57 -2.40 10.66 -6.90
C GLU A 57 -2.03 9.55 -5.91
N HIS A 58 -0.79 9.53 -5.42
CA HIS A 58 -0.37 8.60 -4.38
C HIS A 58 -1.22 8.71 -3.11
N LYS A 59 -1.49 9.94 -2.63
CA LYS A 59 -2.38 10.16 -1.48
C LYS A 59 -3.79 9.66 -1.72
N ASN A 60 -4.30 9.77 -2.95
CA ASN A 60 -5.63 9.26 -3.30
C ASN A 60 -5.69 7.73 -3.32
N ILE A 61 -4.64 7.08 -3.85
CA ILE A 61 -4.50 5.62 -3.85
C ILE A 61 -4.41 5.09 -2.42
N ASP A 62 -3.64 5.73 -1.55
CA ASP A 62 -3.51 5.32 -0.14
C ASP A 62 -4.86 5.38 0.60
N ARG A 63 -5.65 6.44 0.36
CA ARG A 63 -7.01 6.53 0.92
C ARG A 63 -7.93 5.44 0.40
N ALA A 64 -7.86 5.12 -0.90
CA ALA A 64 -8.66 4.05 -1.50
C ALA A 64 -8.29 2.68 -0.89
N ASN A 65 -7.00 2.41 -0.72
CA ASN A 65 -6.49 1.19 -0.10
C ASN A 65 -6.95 1.06 1.36
N GLU A 66 -7.00 2.15 2.12
CA GLU A 66 -7.50 2.13 3.50
C GLU A 66 -8.97 1.67 3.57
N ILE A 67 -9.82 2.16 2.67
CA ILE A 67 -11.23 1.76 2.59
C ILE A 67 -11.35 0.26 2.28
N VAL A 68 -10.57 -0.23 1.31
CA VAL A 68 -10.54 -1.65 0.95
C VAL A 68 -10.06 -2.51 2.11
N MET A 69 -9.00 -2.10 2.80
CA MET A 69 -8.45 -2.82 3.95
C MET A 69 -9.45 -2.91 5.11
N ARG A 70 -10.17 -1.83 5.42
CA ARG A 70 -11.25 -1.85 6.41
C ARG A 70 -12.36 -2.82 6.04
N ALA A 71 -12.77 -2.87 4.77
CA ALA A 71 -13.77 -3.81 4.29
C ALA A 71 -13.28 -5.28 4.37
N MET A 72 -12.00 -5.53 4.08
CA MET A 72 -11.39 -6.87 4.21
C MET A 72 -11.34 -7.33 5.67
N LEU A 73 -10.96 -6.46 6.61
CA LEU A 73 -10.95 -6.76 8.04
C LEU A 73 -12.34 -7.11 8.58
N ALA A 74 -13.36 -6.33 8.19
CA ALA A 74 -14.75 -6.64 8.54
C ALA A 74 -15.18 -8.02 8.01
N ARG A 75 -14.81 -8.34 6.76
CA ARG A 75 -15.10 -9.65 6.15
C ARG A 75 -14.37 -10.79 6.86
N LYS A 76 -13.12 -10.61 7.27
CA LYS A 76 -12.35 -11.58 8.07
C LYS A 76 -13.03 -11.86 9.41
N LYS A 77 -13.51 -10.83 10.11
CA LYS A 77 -14.25 -10.99 11.37
C LYS A 77 -15.53 -11.83 11.18
N ASN A 78 -16.26 -11.59 10.10
CA ASN A 78 -17.46 -12.39 9.78
C ASN A 78 -17.11 -13.87 9.55
N TYR A 79 -16.05 -14.19 8.79
CA TYR A 79 -15.61 -15.58 8.63
C TYR A 79 -15.20 -16.24 9.96
N SER A 80 -14.58 -15.49 10.86
CA SER A 80 -14.26 -15.98 12.21
C SER A 80 -15.53 -16.33 13.01
N HIS A 81 -16.58 -15.52 12.91
CA HIS A 81 -17.86 -15.81 13.55
C HIS A 81 -18.55 -17.03 12.92
N PHE A 82 -18.51 -17.19 11.60
CA PHE A 82 -19.04 -18.37 10.92
C PHE A 82 -18.34 -19.67 11.35
N ILE A 83 -17.01 -19.66 11.51
CA ILE A 83 -16.27 -20.83 12.03
C ILE A 83 -16.77 -21.22 13.41
N GLY A 84 -16.89 -20.27 14.34
CA GLY A 84 -17.40 -20.53 15.68
C GLY A 84 -18.84 -21.07 15.66
N PHE A 85 -19.70 -20.51 14.82
CA PHE A 85 -21.07 -20.97 14.64
C PHE A 85 -21.14 -22.42 14.11
N TYR A 86 -20.33 -22.77 13.10
CA TYR A 86 -20.30 -24.13 12.56
C TYR A 86 -19.74 -25.14 13.57
N ILE A 87 -18.74 -24.77 14.37
CA ILE A 87 -18.26 -25.63 15.46
C ILE A 87 -19.38 -25.87 16.48
N LEU A 88 -20.08 -24.82 16.90
CA LEU A 88 -21.21 -24.94 17.83
C LEU A 88 -22.31 -25.85 17.26
N MET A 89 -22.69 -25.66 16.00
CA MET A 89 -23.70 -26.48 15.33
C MET A 89 -23.27 -27.95 15.19
N ALA A 90 -21.98 -28.21 14.93
CA ALA A 90 -21.44 -29.56 14.89
C ALA A 90 -21.53 -30.24 16.27
N LEU A 91 -21.22 -29.52 17.36
CA LEU A 91 -21.34 -30.03 18.72
C LEU A 91 -22.80 -30.32 19.11
N VAL A 92 -23.74 -29.45 18.76
CA VAL A 92 -25.18 -29.69 18.98
C VAL A 92 -25.65 -30.91 18.21
N THR A 93 -25.23 -31.06 16.95
CA THR A 93 -25.59 -32.20 16.11
C THR A 93 -25.03 -33.52 16.68
N LEU A 94 -23.80 -33.49 17.20
CA LEU A 94 -23.21 -34.62 17.93
C LEU A 94 -24.02 -34.98 19.17
N ALA A 95 -24.38 -34.01 20.01
CA ALA A 95 -25.15 -34.23 21.21
C ALA A 95 -26.54 -34.82 20.91
N SER A 96 -27.25 -34.28 19.91
CA SER A 96 -28.55 -34.81 19.47
C SER A 96 -28.45 -36.20 18.83
N GLY A 97 -27.35 -36.51 18.14
CA GLY A 97 -27.10 -37.82 17.56
C GLY A 97 -26.90 -38.91 18.61
N ILE A 98 -26.21 -38.59 19.71
CA ILE A 98 -26.02 -39.50 20.85
C ILE A 98 -27.36 -39.82 21.51
N ASP A 99 -28.21 -38.81 21.71
CA ASP A 99 -29.52 -38.96 22.38
C ASP A 99 -30.51 -39.83 21.59
N ARG A 100 -30.49 -39.75 20.25
CA ARG A 100 -31.39 -40.52 19.38
C ARG A 100 -30.87 -41.90 18.96
N ALA A 101 -29.62 -42.24 19.29
CA ALA A 101 -28.92 -43.46 18.86
C ALA A 101 -28.85 -43.70 17.33
N ASP A 102 -29.15 -42.67 16.51
CA ASP A 102 -29.10 -42.73 15.05
C ASP A 102 -27.85 -41.99 14.53
N TYR A 103 -26.77 -42.78 14.36
CA TYR A 103 -25.44 -42.27 14.06
C TYR A 103 -25.26 -41.90 12.58
N SER A 104 -26.12 -42.38 11.69
CA SER A 104 -25.96 -42.16 10.24
C SER A 104 -26.22 -40.69 9.87
N TYR A 105 -27.23 -40.09 10.49
CA TYR A 105 -27.58 -38.69 10.26
C TYR A 105 -26.54 -37.73 10.87
N SER A 106 -26.07 -37.99 12.09
CA SER A 106 -25.10 -37.10 12.74
C SER A 106 -23.77 -37.04 11.99
N VAL A 107 -23.26 -38.17 11.48
CA VAL A 107 -21.98 -38.24 10.75
C VAL A 107 -22.00 -37.42 9.47
N THR A 108 -23.10 -37.44 8.70
CA THR A 108 -23.19 -36.68 7.44
C THR A 108 -23.18 -35.17 7.66
N PHE A 109 -23.89 -34.68 8.67
CA PHE A 109 -23.89 -33.26 9.03
C PHE A 109 -22.54 -32.78 9.56
N ILE A 110 -21.85 -33.61 10.35
CA ILE A 110 -20.50 -33.29 10.83
C ILE A 110 -19.54 -33.15 9.64
N ALA A 111 -19.59 -34.05 8.67
CA ALA A 111 -18.75 -33.95 7.47
C ALA A 111 -19.01 -32.65 6.69
N ILE A 112 -20.27 -32.23 6.56
CA ILE A 112 -20.64 -30.95 5.93
C ILE A 112 -20.05 -29.76 6.72
N PHE A 113 -20.19 -29.76 8.05
CA PHE A 113 -19.63 -28.68 8.87
C PHE A 113 -18.10 -28.61 8.78
N VAL A 114 -17.41 -29.75 8.74
CA VAL A 114 -15.95 -29.79 8.54
C VAL A 114 -15.56 -29.14 7.22
N ILE A 115 -16.25 -29.45 6.12
CA ILE A 115 -15.99 -28.84 4.81
C ILE A 115 -16.20 -27.32 4.87
N LEU A 116 -17.28 -26.85 5.50
CA LEU A 116 -17.56 -25.41 5.65
C LEU A 116 -16.51 -24.69 6.51
N ILE A 117 -16.05 -25.32 7.59
CA ILE A 117 -14.97 -24.79 8.45
C ILE A 117 -13.67 -24.69 7.64
N CYS A 118 -13.30 -25.75 6.90
CA CYS A 118 -12.12 -25.75 6.03
C CYS A 118 -12.21 -24.64 4.97
N TYR A 119 -13.36 -24.47 4.33
CA TYR A 119 -13.58 -23.37 3.37
C TYR A 119 -13.38 -21.99 4.01
N CYS A 120 -13.96 -21.75 5.19
CA CYS A 120 -13.78 -20.48 5.90
C CYS A 120 -12.30 -20.24 6.26
N ALA A 121 -11.58 -21.27 6.70
CA ALA A 121 -10.16 -21.18 7.04
C ALA A 121 -9.30 -20.83 5.81
N VAL A 122 -9.53 -21.50 4.67
CA VAL A 122 -8.86 -21.17 3.40
C VAL A 122 -9.16 -19.73 2.98
N ARG A 123 -10.41 -19.28 3.13
CA ARG A 123 -10.79 -17.91 2.77
C ARG A 123 -10.14 -16.86 3.66
N ILE A 124 -10.02 -17.11 4.96
CA ILE A 124 -9.27 -16.24 5.88
C ILE A 124 -7.80 -16.18 5.48
N ARG A 125 -7.18 -17.32 5.15
CA ARG A 125 -5.78 -17.35 4.71
C ARG A 125 -5.56 -16.55 3.43
N SER A 126 -6.43 -16.73 2.43
CA SER A 126 -6.40 -15.94 1.20
C SER A 126 -6.55 -14.43 1.46
N LEU A 127 -7.45 -14.03 2.38
CA LEU A 127 -7.61 -12.63 2.77
C LEU A 127 -6.36 -12.06 3.45
N ASN A 128 -5.68 -12.84 4.29
CA ASN A 128 -4.44 -12.40 4.93
C ASN A 128 -3.33 -12.15 3.90
N VAL A 129 -3.14 -13.06 2.94
CA VAL A 129 -2.12 -12.90 1.88
C VAL A 129 -2.35 -11.62 1.09
N ASN A 130 -3.58 -11.37 0.64
CA ASN A 130 -3.91 -10.15 -0.10
C ASN A 130 -3.68 -8.87 0.73
N MET A 131 -3.88 -8.95 2.05
CA MET A 131 -3.67 -7.82 2.95
C MET A 131 -2.18 -7.56 3.18
N ASP A 132 -1.38 -8.62 3.32
CA ASP A 132 0.08 -8.52 3.44
C ASP A 132 0.70 -7.91 2.16
N GLU A 133 0.20 -8.29 0.99
CA GLU A 133 0.62 -7.71 -0.30
C GLU A 133 0.32 -6.20 -0.38
N LEU A 134 -0.89 -5.77 0.01
CA LEU A 134 -1.24 -4.35 0.06
C LEU A 134 -0.39 -3.55 1.06
N LEU A 135 -0.03 -4.16 2.19
CA LEU A 135 0.84 -3.55 3.19
C LEU A 135 2.28 -3.43 2.70
N ASP A 136 2.79 -4.45 2.00
CA ASP A 136 4.14 -4.41 1.42
C ASP A 136 4.22 -3.36 0.30
N ASP A 137 3.22 -3.29 -0.58
CA ASP A 137 3.11 -2.22 -1.59
C ASP A 137 3.07 -0.82 -0.96
N ALA A 138 2.32 -0.64 0.14
CA ALA A 138 2.29 0.63 0.87
C ALA A 138 3.66 0.96 1.49
N LYS A 139 4.38 -0.03 2.02
CA LYS A 139 5.72 0.14 2.59
C LYS A 139 6.75 0.48 1.51
N ASN A 140 6.74 -0.23 0.40
CA ASN A 140 7.64 0.01 -0.73
C ASN A 140 7.43 1.41 -1.32
N ARG A 141 6.17 1.88 -1.45
CA ARG A 141 5.88 3.26 -1.88
C ARG A 141 6.46 4.32 -0.96
N LYS A 142 6.42 4.13 0.36
CA LYS A 142 7.04 5.07 1.32
C LYS A 142 8.56 5.14 1.17
N SER A 143 9.21 4.01 0.91
CA SER A 143 10.68 3.97 0.76
C SER A 143 11.21 4.64 -0.53
N VAL A 144 10.35 4.86 -1.53
CA VAL A 144 10.72 5.54 -2.79
C VAL A 144 10.52 7.06 -2.69
N GLY A 145 9.73 7.52 -1.71
CA GLY A 145 9.45 8.94 -1.48
C GLY A 145 10.33 9.63 -0.43
N GLU A 146 11.24 8.89 0.22
CA GLU A 146 12.31 9.39 1.12
C GLU A 146 13.65 9.46 0.39
#